data_AF-A0A6I2M5W7-F1
#
_entry.id   AF-A0A6I2M5W7-F1
#
_cell.length_a   1.000
_cell.length_b   1.000
_cell.length_c   1.000
_cell.angle_alpha   90.00
_cell.angle_beta   90.00
_cell.angle_gamma   90.00
#
_symmetry.space_group_name_H-M   'P 1'
#
loop_
_entity.id
_entity.type
_entity.pdbx_description
1 polymer ?
#
loop_
_entity_poly.entity_id
_entity_poly.type
_entity_poly.pdbx_seq_one_letter_code
_entity_poly.pdbx_strand_id
1 'polypeptide(L)'
;MSSEKEQIEELQAEILELKKQLAASAEIIKEISVPIIPSIIPDTILVPITGRLSSERFDQIISKILEVSHSDEISTVIVDFSAISEKEIWELDLFGSYIHNMTSAIRLMGIQILYVGFGPALTQLLVTSGLTNFNEIQSFLTFRTALQYLMSQKGMEFEQQI
;
A
#
# COMPACT_ATOMS: atom_id res chain seq x y z
N MET A 1 -48.78 14.73 16.39
CA MET A 1 -48.17 14.66 17.75
C MET A 1 -47.78 13.25 18.18
N SER A 2 -48.68 12.29 18.44
CA SER A 2 -48.25 10.92 18.84
C SER A 2 -47.61 10.13 17.68
N SER A 3 -48.23 10.13 16.49
CA SER A 3 -47.70 9.35 15.36
C SER A 3 -46.43 9.94 14.76
N GLU A 4 -46.26 11.27 14.75
CA GLU A 4 -45.00 11.90 14.34
C GLU A 4 -43.84 11.52 15.27
N LYS A 5 -44.12 11.39 16.57
CA LYS A 5 -43.10 11.02 17.54
C LYS A 5 -42.70 9.56 17.37
N GLU A 6 -43.66 8.66 17.17
CA GLU A 6 -43.40 7.26 16.80
C GLU A 6 -42.64 7.14 15.47
N GLN A 7 -43.01 7.92 14.44
CA GLN A 7 -42.30 7.93 13.15
C GLN A 7 -40.85 8.38 13.30
N ILE A 8 -40.59 9.39 14.14
CA ILE A 8 -39.23 9.87 14.41
C ILE A 8 -38.43 8.81 15.18
N GLU A 9 -39.04 8.12 16.14
CA GLU A 9 -38.39 7.06 16.90
C GLU A 9 -38.04 5.85 16.00
N GLU A 10 -38.93 5.45 15.08
CA GLU A 10 -38.64 4.42 14.08
C GLU A 10 -37.50 4.83 13.13
N LEU A 11 -37.54 6.04 12.58
CA LEU A 11 -36.48 6.55 11.70
C LEU A 11 -35.13 6.64 12.43
N GLN A 12 -35.12 7.01 13.71
CA GLN A 12 -33.91 7.04 14.52
C GLN A 12 -33.33 5.64 14.75
N ALA A 13 -34.18 4.65 15.01
CA ALA A 13 -33.78 3.26 15.13
C ALA A 13 -33.19 2.73 13.81
N GLU A 14 -33.82 3.04 12.68
CA GLU A 14 -33.34 2.66 11.35
C GLU A 14 -31.98 3.32 11.03
N ILE A 15 -31.80 4.62 11.30
CA ILE A 15 -30.51 5.30 11.13
C ILE A 15 -29.42 4.66 11.99
N LEU A 16 -29.75 4.26 13.22
CA LEU A 16 -28.78 3.64 14.12
C LEU A 16 -28.32 2.28 13.58
N GLU A 17 -29.26 1.46 13.09
CA GLU A 17 -28.96 0.16 12.50
C GLU A 17 -28.14 0.30 11.21
N LEU A 18 -28.50 1.24 10.33
CA LEU A 18 -27.73 1.54 9.12
C LEU A 18 -26.30 2.00 9.44
N LYS A 19 -26.11 2.86 10.46
CA LYS A 19 -24.77 3.27 10.90
C LYS A 19 -23.94 2.10 11.39
N LYS A 20 -24.56 1.16 12.12
CA LYS A 20 -23.88 -0.05 12.61
C LYS A 20 -23.45 -0.96 11.46
N GLN A 21 -24.32 -1.17 10.47
CA GLN A 21 -23.99 -1.95 9.27
C GLN A 21 -22.89 -1.29 8.43
N LEU A 22 -22.91 0.04 8.32
CA LEU A 22 -21.88 0.81 7.62
C LEU A 22 -20.52 0.66 8.32
N ALA A 23 -20.49 0.77 9.66
CA ALA A 23 -19.27 0.58 10.44
C ALA A 23 -18.70 -0.84 10.28
N ALA A 24 -19.55 -1.87 10.36
CA ALA A 24 -19.13 -3.26 10.17
C ALA A 24 -18.59 -3.51 8.75
N SER A 25 -19.25 -2.94 7.73
CA SER A 25 -18.78 -3.03 6.34
C SER A 25 -17.45 -2.32 6.13
N ALA A 26 -17.27 -1.15 6.74
CA ALA A 26 -16.02 -0.40 6.69
C ALA A 26 -14.85 -1.18 7.32
N GLU A 27 -15.09 -1.89 8.42
CA GLU A 27 -14.07 -2.71 9.09
C GLU A 27 -13.65 -3.91 8.21
N ILE A 28 -14.62 -4.62 7.62
CA ILE A 28 -14.34 -5.71 6.68
C ILE A 28 -13.54 -5.21 5.48
N ILE A 29 -13.90 -4.04 4.93
CA ILE A 29 -13.15 -3.42 3.83
C ILE A 29 -11.71 -3.11 4.25
N LYS A 30 -11.50 -2.67 5.49
CA LYS A 30 -10.19 -2.37 6.05
C LYS A 30 -9.34 -3.64 6.23
N GLU A 31 -9.91 -4.75 6.68
CA GLU A 31 -9.17 -6.03 6.81
C GLU A 31 -8.69 -6.61 5.47
N ILE A 32 -9.42 -6.36 4.37
CA ILE A 32 -9.06 -6.86 3.02
C ILE A 32 -8.24 -5.79 2.23
N SER A 33 -7.96 -4.63 2.83
CA SER A 33 -7.56 -3.41 2.10
C SER A 33 -6.14 -3.38 1.53
N VAL A 34 -5.26 -4.30 1.96
CA VAL A 34 -3.85 -4.37 1.52
C VAL A 34 -3.58 -5.76 0.95
N PRO A 35 -3.67 -5.93 -0.38
CA PRO A 35 -3.39 -7.22 -1.01
C PRO A 35 -1.90 -7.55 -0.85
N ILE A 36 -1.59 -8.77 -0.44
CA ILE A 36 -0.21 -9.29 -0.42
C ILE A 36 -0.16 -10.47 -1.37
N ILE A 37 0.72 -10.39 -2.38
CA ILE A 37 0.86 -11.39 -3.43
C ILE A 37 2.27 -11.98 -3.34
N PRO A 38 2.41 -13.29 -3.05
CA PRO A 38 3.71 -13.96 -3.11
C PRO A 38 4.29 -13.90 -4.52
N SER A 39 5.58 -13.61 -4.64
CA SER A 39 6.30 -13.60 -5.90
C SER A 39 6.78 -15.01 -6.28
N ILE A 40 7.07 -15.19 -7.57
CA ILE A 40 7.83 -16.36 -8.05
C ILE A 40 9.29 -16.31 -7.63
N ILE A 41 9.80 -15.14 -7.24
CA ILE A 41 11.14 -14.97 -6.68
C ILE A 41 11.07 -15.34 -5.19
N PRO A 42 11.97 -16.20 -4.69
CA PRO A 42 11.97 -16.61 -3.29
C PRO A 42 11.99 -15.41 -2.34
N ASP A 43 11.31 -15.57 -1.20
CA ASP A 43 11.31 -14.61 -0.09
C ASP A 43 10.89 -13.19 -0.49
N THR A 44 10.08 -13.09 -1.55
CA THR A 44 9.65 -11.82 -2.14
C THR A 44 8.14 -11.74 -2.20
N ILE A 45 7.59 -10.61 -1.74
CA ILE A 45 6.16 -10.28 -1.89
C ILE A 45 5.95 -9.02 -2.75
N LEU A 46 4.78 -8.94 -3.38
CA LEU A 46 4.27 -7.78 -4.09
C LEU A 46 3.06 -7.20 -3.34
N VAL A 47 3.08 -5.89 -3.14
CA VAL A 47 2.02 -5.12 -2.50
C VAL A 47 1.49 -4.08 -3.49
N PRO A 48 0.41 -4.39 -4.24
CA PRO A 48 -0.18 -3.44 -5.16
C PRO A 48 -0.99 -2.39 -4.41
N ILE A 49 -0.65 -1.12 -4.64
CA ILE A 49 -1.35 0.01 -4.06
C ILE A 49 -2.46 0.44 -4.99
N THR A 50 -3.70 0.42 -4.49
CA THR A 50 -4.90 0.76 -5.27
C THR A 50 -5.87 1.60 -4.46
N GLY A 51 -6.61 2.50 -5.12
CA GLY A 51 -7.55 3.40 -4.43
C GLY A 51 -6.84 4.49 -3.63
N ARG A 52 -7.61 5.20 -2.79
CA ARG A 52 -7.10 6.40 -2.11
C ARG A 52 -6.06 6.10 -1.04
N LEU A 53 -5.03 6.93 -0.96
CA LEU A 53 -3.89 6.89 -0.05
C LEU A 53 -3.93 8.06 0.94
N SER A 54 -4.36 7.77 2.17
CA SER A 54 -4.25 8.65 3.34
C SER A 54 -3.10 8.19 4.24
N SER A 55 -2.71 9.03 5.20
CA SER A 55 -1.79 8.67 6.29
C SER A 55 -2.14 7.35 6.97
N GLU A 56 -3.40 7.20 7.41
CA GLU A 56 -3.88 5.96 8.04
C GLU A 56 -3.66 4.72 7.14
N ARG A 57 -3.85 4.88 5.82
CA ARG A 57 -3.66 3.78 4.89
C ARG A 57 -2.19 3.40 4.72
N PHE A 58 -1.28 4.37 4.73
CA PHE A 58 0.15 4.08 4.76
C PHE A 58 0.54 3.29 6.00
N ASP A 59 0.03 3.66 7.18
CA ASP A 59 0.29 2.95 8.43
C ASP A 59 -0.23 1.51 8.40
N GLN A 60 -1.41 1.30 7.81
CA GLN A 60 -1.98 -0.04 7.59
C GLN A 60 -1.11 -0.89 6.66
N ILE A 61 -0.66 -0.32 5.54
CA ILE A 61 0.21 -1.02 4.58
C ILE A 61 1.53 -1.41 5.24
N ILE A 62 2.16 -0.47 5.95
CA ILE A 62 3.42 -0.73 6.68
C ILE A 62 3.18 -1.86 7.68
N SER A 63 2.18 -1.72 8.56
CA SER A 63 1.87 -2.74 9.59
C SER A 63 1.67 -4.13 8.97
N LYS A 64 0.95 -4.20 7.84
CA LYS A 64 0.69 -5.48 7.16
C LYS A 64 1.97 -6.09 6.57
N ILE A 65 2.83 -5.28 5.96
CA ILE A 65 4.12 -5.74 5.44
C ILE A 65 4.98 -6.29 6.58
N LEU A 66 5.07 -5.58 7.72
CA LEU A 66 5.87 -6.03 8.86
C LEU A 66 5.34 -7.35 9.43
N GLU A 67 4.02 -7.50 9.58
CA GLU A 67 3.36 -8.71 10.08
C GLU A 67 3.63 -9.93 9.19
N VAL A 68 3.40 -9.79 7.87
CA VAL A 68 3.62 -10.89 6.92
C VAL A 68 5.10 -11.24 6.84
N SER A 69 5.97 -10.24 6.82
CA SER A 69 7.40 -10.49 6.68
C SER A 69 8.00 -11.20 7.90
N HIS A 70 7.42 -10.99 9.08
CA HIS A 70 7.80 -11.75 10.27
C HIS A 70 7.36 -13.23 10.20
N SER A 71 6.25 -13.52 9.52
CA SER A 71 5.63 -14.85 9.51
C SER A 71 6.19 -15.76 8.43
N ASP A 72 6.52 -15.22 7.24
CA ASP A 72 6.81 -16.00 6.03
C ASP A 72 8.27 -15.91 5.55
N GLU A 73 9.23 -15.57 6.43
CA GLU A 73 10.67 -15.41 6.12
C GLU A 73 10.95 -14.46 4.93
N ILE A 74 10.13 -13.42 4.75
CA ILE A 74 10.26 -12.49 3.62
C ILE A 74 11.48 -11.60 3.80
N SER A 75 12.36 -11.59 2.79
CA SER A 75 13.53 -10.71 2.73
C SER A 75 13.35 -9.52 1.80
N THR A 76 12.35 -9.55 0.92
CA THR A 76 12.16 -8.57 -0.14
C THR A 76 10.68 -8.19 -0.34
N VAL A 77 10.40 -6.90 -0.46
CA VAL A 77 9.05 -6.37 -0.67
C VAL A 77 9.06 -5.46 -1.89
N ILE A 78 8.13 -5.66 -2.80
CA ILE A 78 7.89 -4.78 -3.95
C ILE A 78 6.57 -4.04 -3.72
N VAL A 79 6.60 -2.71 -3.71
CA VAL A 79 5.39 -1.88 -3.57
C VAL A 79 5.06 -1.25 -4.92
N ASP A 80 3.88 -1.56 -5.46
CA ASP A 80 3.48 -1.17 -6.81
C ASP A 80 2.49 -0.01 -6.81
N PHE A 81 2.95 1.12 -7.37
CA PHE A 81 2.21 2.37 -7.51
C PHE A 81 1.67 2.58 -8.94
N SER A 82 1.71 1.58 -9.82
CA SER A 82 1.28 1.70 -11.22
C SER A 82 -0.18 2.15 -11.39
N ALA A 83 -1.03 1.91 -10.38
CA ALA A 83 -2.42 2.34 -10.34
C ALA A 83 -2.65 3.66 -9.58
N ILE A 84 -1.59 4.35 -9.14
CA ILE A 84 -1.66 5.55 -8.31
C ILE A 84 -1.17 6.78 -9.06
N SER A 85 -2.00 7.82 -9.02
CA SER A 85 -1.67 9.17 -9.47
C SER A 85 -1.89 10.17 -8.31
N GLU A 86 -1.64 11.45 -8.56
CA GLU A 86 -1.91 12.53 -7.60
C GLU A 86 -3.37 12.53 -7.11
N LYS A 87 -4.32 12.02 -7.91
CA LYS A 87 -5.75 12.00 -7.56
C LYS A 87 -6.08 11.08 -6.40
N GLU A 88 -5.28 10.04 -6.21
CA GLU A 88 -5.49 9.06 -5.16
C GLU A 88 -4.83 9.49 -3.85
N ILE A 89 -3.92 10.47 -3.86
CA ILE A 89 -3.15 10.88 -2.69
C ILE A 89 -3.85 12.05 -1.99
N TRP A 90 -4.15 11.88 -0.70
CA TRP A 90 -4.84 12.91 0.09
C TRP A 90 -3.93 14.11 0.42
N GLU A 91 -2.69 13.83 0.80
CA GLU A 91 -1.76 14.81 1.36
C GLU A 91 -0.48 14.84 0.52
N LEU A 92 -0.59 15.49 -0.66
CA LEU A 92 0.46 15.53 -1.68
C LEU A 92 1.80 16.05 -1.14
N ASP A 93 1.79 17.10 -0.33
CA ASP A 93 3.00 17.72 0.24
C ASP A 93 3.74 16.81 1.22
N LEU A 94 3.07 15.79 1.76
CA LEU A 94 3.65 14.82 2.71
C LEU A 94 4.01 13.50 2.05
N PHE A 95 3.79 13.34 0.74
CA PHE A 95 4.01 12.07 0.04
C PHE A 95 5.45 11.55 0.18
N GLY A 96 6.46 12.42 0.07
CA GLY A 96 7.86 12.08 0.31
C GLY A 96 8.13 11.57 1.73
N SER A 97 7.48 12.16 2.74
CA SER A 97 7.57 11.69 4.13
C SER A 97 6.94 10.32 4.31
N TYR A 98 5.81 10.04 3.65
CA TYR A 98 5.18 8.71 3.69
C TYR A 98 6.09 7.63 3.10
N ILE A 99 6.69 7.90 1.93
CA ILE A 99 7.63 6.95 1.33
C ILE A 99 8.88 6.76 2.18
N HIS A 100 9.42 7.83 2.76
CA HIS A 100 10.57 7.74 3.66
C HIS A 100 10.27 6.91 4.91
N ASN A 101 9.13 7.14 5.56
CA ASN A 101 8.72 6.40 6.75
C ASN A 101 8.51 4.92 6.46
N MET A 102 7.84 4.60 5.35
CA MET A 102 7.67 3.22 4.88
C MET A 102 9.01 2.55 4.61
N THR A 103 9.89 3.22 3.86
CA THR A 103 11.23 2.71 3.54
C THR A 103 12.01 2.42 4.81
N SER A 104 12.00 3.37 5.76
CA SER A 104 12.73 3.27 7.03
C SER A 104 12.22 2.13 7.88
N ALA A 105 10.90 2.02 8.07
CA ALA A 105 10.29 0.97 8.88
C ALA A 105 10.62 -0.44 8.36
N ILE A 106 10.52 -0.64 7.05
CA ILE A 106 10.75 -1.95 6.43
C ILE A 106 12.24 -2.30 6.43
N ARG A 107 13.13 -1.34 6.14
CA ARG A 107 14.58 -1.56 6.20
C ARG A 107 15.08 -1.83 7.62
N LEU A 108 14.45 -1.27 8.65
CA LEU A 108 14.78 -1.57 10.05
C LEU A 108 14.53 -3.04 10.41
N MET A 109 13.61 -3.73 9.73
CA MET A 109 13.44 -5.18 9.84
C MET A 109 14.47 -5.99 9.03
N GLY A 110 15.42 -5.32 8.35
CA GLY A 110 16.40 -5.98 7.48
C GLY A 110 15.84 -6.38 6.12
N ILE A 111 14.66 -5.89 5.75
CA ILE A 111 13.96 -6.26 4.52
C ILE A 111 14.32 -5.26 3.41
N GLN A 112 14.63 -5.76 2.23
CA GLN A 112 14.82 -4.95 1.03
C GLN A 112 13.47 -4.49 0.50
N ILE A 113 13.29 -3.18 0.30
CA ILE A 113 12.09 -2.62 -0.33
C ILE A 113 12.41 -2.04 -1.71
N LEU A 114 11.60 -2.41 -2.70
CA LEU A 114 11.62 -1.88 -4.05
C LEU A 114 10.30 -1.19 -4.37
N TYR A 115 10.36 -0.02 -4.99
CA TYR A 115 9.19 0.69 -5.49
C TYR A 115 9.05 0.49 -6.99
N VAL A 116 7.83 0.28 -7.48
CA VAL A 116 7.58 0.21 -8.92
C VAL A 116 6.40 1.07 -9.33
N GLY A 117 6.37 1.47 -10.60
CA GLY A 117 5.20 2.14 -11.17
C GLY A 117 5.07 3.62 -10.84
N PHE A 118 6.12 4.28 -10.33
CA PHE A 118 6.13 5.73 -10.22
C PHE A 118 6.09 6.38 -11.61
N GLY A 119 4.91 6.90 -11.98
CA GLY A 119 4.73 7.69 -13.19
C GLY A 119 5.46 9.04 -13.12
N PRO A 120 5.55 9.78 -14.24
CA PRO A 120 6.26 11.07 -14.29
C PRO A 120 5.75 12.09 -13.26
N ALA A 121 4.43 12.26 -13.13
CA ALA A 121 3.82 13.19 -12.18
C ALA A 121 4.13 12.80 -10.73
N LEU A 122 3.97 11.52 -10.40
CA LEU A 122 4.24 10.99 -9.07
C LEU A 122 5.73 11.10 -8.70
N THR A 123 6.62 10.93 -9.67
CA THR A 123 8.06 11.14 -9.50
C THR A 123 8.38 12.60 -9.22
N GLN A 124 7.78 13.53 -9.96
CA GLN A 124 7.95 14.96 -9.69
C GLN A 124 7.43 15.33 -8.30
N LEU A 125 6.25 14.82 -7.92
CA LEU A 125 5.69 15.02 -6.59
C LEU A 125 6.62 14.51 -5.48
N LEU A 126 7.23 13.33 -5.64
CA LEU A 126 8.19 12.79 -4.68
C LEU A 126 9.39 13.72 -4.48
N VAL A 127 9.89 14.30 -5.57
CA VAL A 127 11.01 15.24 -5.52
C VAL A 127 10.62 16.56 -4.86
N THR A 128 9.40 17.05 -5.11
CA THR A 128 8.95 18.35 -4.57
C THR A 128 8.41 18.26 -3.14
N SER A 129 7.94 17.10 -2.68
CA SER A 129 7.38 16.87 -1.33
C SER A 129 8.44 16.73 -0.22
N GLY A 130 9.65 17.23 -0.45
CA GLY A 130 10.67 17.36 0.59
C GLY A 130 11.45 16.09 0.92
N LEU A 131 11.38 15.05 0.06
CA LEU A 131 12.26 13.90 0.18
C LEU A 131 13.72 14.34 -0.10
N THR A 132 14.59 14.23 0.90
CA THR A 132 15.98 14.74 0.80
C THR A 132 17.01 13.65 0.52
N ASN A 133 16.72 12.39 0.86
CA ASN A 133 17.67 11.28 0.74
C ASN A 133 17.17 10.19 -0.21
N PHE A 134 17.26 10.45 -1.52
CA PHE A 134 16.84 9.51 -2.57
C PHE A 134 17.69 8.24 -2.64
N ASN A 135 18.90 8.25 -2.07
CA ASN A 135 19.80 7.08 -2.08
C ASN A 135 19.21 5.87 -1.37
N GLU A 136 18.20 6.07 -0.53
CA GLU A 136 17.52 5.00 0.21
C GLU A 136 16.34 4.40 -0.56
N ILE A 137 15.90 5.07 -1.63
CA ILE A 137 14.76 4.64 -2.44
C ILE A 137 15.27 3.93 -3.67
N GLN A 138 15.04 2.62 -3.70
CA GLN A 138 15.26 1.83 -4.88
C GLN A 138 13.95 1.70 -5.67
N SER A 139 13.92 2.25 -6.89
CA SER A 139 12.71 2.23 -7.72
C SER A 139 12.96 1.76 -9.15
N PHE A 140 11.92 1.22 -9.77
CA PHE A 140 11.90 0.79 -11.17
C PHE A 140 10.62 1.26 -11.85
N LEU A 141 10.67 1.45 -13.17
CA LEU A 141 9.49 1.86 -13.92
C LEU A 141 8.37 0.81 -13.88
N THR A 142 8.73 -0.48 -13.90
CA THR A 142 7.76 -1.58 -13.97
C THR A 142 8.12 -2.71 -13.02
N PHE A 143 7.10 -3.47 -12.61
CA PHE A 143 7.27 -4.72 -11.87
C PHE A 143 8.21 -5.70 -12.59
N ARG A 144 8.09 -5.82 -13.92
CA ARG A 144 8.96 -6.67 -14.74
C ARG A 144 10.45 -6.33 -14.56
N THR A 145 10.79 -5.05 -14.59
CA THR A 145 12.19 -4.61 -14.43
C THR A 145 12.71 -4.87 -13.02
N ALA A 146 11.87 -4.69 -12.00
CA ALA A 146 12.23 -5.04 -10.62
C ALA A 146 12.47 -6.55 -10.45
N LEU A 147 11.64 -7.40 -11.08
CA LEU A 147 11.87 -8.84 -11.07
C LEU A 147 13.18 -9.23 -11.77
N GLN A 148 13.47 -8.67 -12.93
CA GLN A 148 14.74 -8.91 -13.63
C GLN A 148 15.96 -8.53 -12.76
N TYR A 149 15.85 -7.42 -12.04
CA TYR A 149 16.87 -7.00 -11.09
C TYR A 149 17.05 -8.02 -9.95
N LEU A 150 15.96 -8.45 -9.31
CA LEU A 150 16.01 -9.42 -8.22
C LEU A 150 16.52 -10.79 -8.66
N MET A 151 16.14 -11.23 -9.86
CA MET A 151 16.63 -12.47 -10.46
C MET A 151 18.15 -12.43 -10.63
N SER A 152 18.66 -11.33 -11.19
CA SER A 152 20.11 -11.12 -11.32
C SER A 152 20.82 -11.15 -9.94
N GLN A 153 20.23 -10.54 -8.91
CA GLN A 153 20.78 -10.58 -7.55
C GLN A 153 20.78 -11.98 -6.93
N LYS A 154 19.72 -12.78 -7.19
CA LYS A 154 19.57 -14.13 -6.65
C LYS A 154 20.16 -15.23 -7.56
N GLY A 155 20.84 -14.87 -8.66
CA GLY A 155 21.44 -15.82 -9.59
C GLY A 155 20.41 -16.67 -10.36
N MET A 156 19.23 -16.11 -10.63
CA MET A 156 18.13 -16.75 -11.33
C MET A 156 18.01 -16.23 -12.77
N GLU A 157 17.58 -17.08 -13.69
CA GLU A 157 17.29 -16.72 -15.08
C GLU A 157 15.90 -17.24 -15.48
N PHE A 158 15.21 -16.52 -16.36
CA PHE A 158 13.99 -17.04 -16.97
C PHE A 158 14.39 -18.07 -18.02
N GLU A 159 14.03 -19.34 -17.81
CA GLU A 159 14.12 -20.31 -18.90
C GLU A 159 13.12 -19.91 -20.00
N GLN A 160 13.63 -19.56 -21.17
CA GLN A 160 12.79 -19.46 -22.37
C GLN A 160 12.42 -20.88 -22.78
N GLN A 161 11.14 -21.25 -22.63
CA GLN A 161 10.61 -22.41 -23.34
C GLN A 161 10.64 -22.10 -24.84
N ILE A 162 11.45 -22.87 -25.56
CA ILE A 162 11.53 -22.92 -27.03
C ILE A 162 10.28 -23.62 -27.57
#